data_AF-A0A6N6S595-F1
#
_entry.id   AF-A0A6N6S595-F1
#
_cell.length_a   1.000
_cell.length_b   1.000
_cell.length_c   1.000
_cell.angle_alpha   90.00
_cell.angle_beta   90.00
_cell.angle_gamma   90.00
#
_symmetry.space_group_name_H-M   'P 1'
#
loop_
_entity.id
_entity.type
_entity.pdbx_description
1 polymer ?
#
loop_
_entity_poly.entity_id
_entity_poly.type
_entity_poly.pdbx_seq_one_letter_code
_entity_poly.pdbx_strand_id
1 'polypeptide(L)'
;MISERKDFAEELSGKIRLACEELRLKSESWQELSRKVDESKTSWLVAGISSPLNAAHPLPERPRSYTAVSSDGSQIFPDRHEALPCYLINVSSIALTYGDNAGAKLDS
;
A
#
# COMPACT_ATOMS: atom_id res chain seq x y z
N MET A 1 10.35 18.23 -24.18
CA MET A 1 11.05 17.55 -23.07
C MET A 1 11.24 18.41 -21.82
N ILE A 2 11.82 19.63 -21.85
CA ILE A 2 11.92 20.49 -20.64
C ILE A 2 10.58 21.17 -20.31
N SER A 3 9.84 21.65 -21.30
CA SER A 3 8.49 22.24 -21.10
C SER A 3 7.50 21.20 -20.58
N GLU A 4 7.41 20.04 -21.22
CA GLU A 4 6.54 18.93 -20.80
C GLU A 4 6.80 18.49 -19.35
N ARG A 5 8.07 18.52 -18.91
CA ARG A 5 8.46 18.19 -17.54
C ARG A 5 8.03 19.27 -16.53
N LYS A 6 8.02 20.53 -16.95
CA LYS A 6 7.54 21.66 -16.15
C LYS A 6 6.02 21.64 -16.04
N ASP A 7 5.32 21.38 -17.14
CA ASP A 7 3.86 21.27 -17.18
C ASP A 7 3.38 20.12 -16.29
N PHE A 8 4.05 18.96 -16.35
CA PHE A 8 3.77 17.84 -15.45
C PHE A 8 3.98 18.19 -13.97
N ALA A 9 5.06 18.90 -13.64
CA ALA A 9 5.35 19.29 -12.27
C ALA A 9 4.30 20.29 -11.72
N GLU A 10 3.84 21.23 -12.55
CA GLU A 10 2.79 22.18 -12.19
C GLU A 10 1.44 21.47 -12.00
N GLU A 11 1.08 20.55 -12.90
CA GLU A 11 -0.12 19.73 -12.79
C GLU A 11 -0.10 18.87 -11.51
N LEU A 12 1.03 18.19 -11.25
CA LEU A 12 1.20 17.36 -10.06
C LEU A 12 1.10 18.18 -8.78
N SER A 13 1.74 19.36 -8.73
CA SER A 13 1.63 20.28 -7.59
C SER A 13 0.19 20.71 -7.34
N GLY A 14 -0.55 21.02 -8.41
CA GLY A 14 -1.99 21.32 -8.32
C GLY A 14 -2.80 20.16 -7.73
N LYS A 15 -2.54 18.93 -8.17
CA LYS A 15 -3.19 17.72 -7.65
C LYS A 15 -2.84 17.45 -6.19
N ILE A 16 -1.57 17.62 -5.80
CA ILE A 16 -1.12 17.44 -4.41
C ILE A 16 -1.83 18.45 -3.51
N ARG A 17 -1.91 19.73 -3.92
CA ARG A 17 -2.59 20.76 -3.15
C ARG A 17 -4.06 20.41 -2.93
N LEU A 18 -4.77 20.00 -3.98
CA LEU A 18 -6.17 19.58 -3.88
C LEU A 18 -6.32 18.38 -2.94
N ALA A 19 -5.44 17.37 -3.06
CA ALA A 19 -5.46 16.20 -2.19
C ALA A 19 -5.23 16.55 -0.72
N CYS A 20 -4.28 17.44 -0.42
CA CYS A 20 -4.05 17.93 0.95
C CYS A 20 -5.23 18.72 1.50
N GLU A 21 -5.88 19.54 0.66
CA GLU A 21 -7.07 20.31 1.05
C GLU A 21 -8.25 19.38 1.36
N GLU A 22 -8.53 18.42 0.49
CA GLU A 22 -9.55 17.40 0.72
C GLU A 22 -9.25 16.57 1.97
N LEU A 23 -8.00 16.13 2.15
CA LEU A 23 -7.59 15.40 3.34
C LEU A 23 -7.88 16.22 4.61
N ARG A 24 -7.56 17.52 4.63
CA ARG A 24 -7.86 18.40 5.76
C ARG A 24 -9.37 18.49 6.02
N LEU A 25 -10.16 18.80 4.99
CA LEU A 25 -11.61 18.97 5.11
C LEU A 25 -12.32 17.67 5.57
N LYS A 26 -11.92 16.52 5.02
CA LYS A 26 -12.46 15.22 5.42
C LYS A 26 -11.98 14.79 6.80
N SER A 27 -10.79 15.22 7.21
CA SER A 27 -10.31 14.99 8.58
C SER A 27 -11.06 15.84 9.60
N GLU A 28 -11.51 17.05 9.27
CA GLU A 28 -12.35 17.87 10.15
C GLU A 28 -13.76 17.29 10.31
N SER A 29 -14.24 16.55 9.31
CA SER A 29 -15.58 15.96 9.25
C SER A 29 -15.57 14.42 9.37
N TRP A 30 -14.52 13.85 9.95
CA TRP A 30 -14.28 12.40 9.91
C TRP A 30 -15.39 11.57 10.60
N GLN A 31 -16.05 12.11 11.62
CA GLN A 31 -17.18 11.44 12.28
C GLN A 31 -18.40 11.32 11.36
N GLU A 32 -18.62 12.29 10.47
CA GLU A 32 -19.68 12.18 9.46
C GLU A 32 -19.38 11.04 8.47
N LEU A 33 -18.12 10.90 8.08
CA LEU A 33 -17.66 9.79 7.24
C LEU A 33 -17.80 8.45 7.96
N SER A 34 -17.41 8.37 9.24
CA SER A 34 -17.61 7.17 10.07
C SER A 34 -19.09 6.78 10.09
N ARG A 35 -19.99 7.74 10.37
CA ARG A 35 -21.43 7.48 10.37
C ARG A 35 -21.93 6.99 9.01
N LYS A 36 -21.46 7.56 7.90
CA LYS A 36 -21.81 7.08 6.55
C LYS A 36 -21.35 5.65 6.31
N VAL A 37 -20.18 5.26 6.83
CA VAL A 37 -19.71 3.88 6.79
C VAL A 37 -20.62 2.97 7.61
N ASP A 38 -20.96 3.37 8.84
CA ASP A 38 -21.80 2.58 9.74
C ASP A 38 -23.24 2.40 9.22
N GLU A 39 -23.78 3.42 8.55
CA GLU A 39 -25.12 3.38 7.94
C GLU A 39 -25.14 2.68 6.57
N SER A 40 -23.96 2.39 5.99
CA SER A 40 -23.87 1.81 4.65
C SER A 40 -24.34 0.35 4.62
N LYS A 41 -25.08 0.00 3.57
CA LYS A 41 -25.54 -1.37 3.30
C LYS A 41 -24.81 -1.90 2.08
N THR A 42 -23.60 -2.41 2.28
CA THR A 42 -22.75 -2.99 1.23
C THR A 42 -22.73 -4.51 1.31
N SER A 43 -22.45 -5.19 0.19
CA SER A 43 -22.23 -6.65 0.17
C SER A 43 -20.79 -7.05 0.52
N TRP A 44 -19.92 -6.08 0.79
CA TRP A 44 -18.53 -6.26 1.17
C TRP A 44 -18.22 -5.51 2.47
N LEU A 45 -17.11 -5.91 3.10
CA LEU A 45 -16.59 -5.26 4.30
C LEU A 45 -16.04 -3.87 3.95
N VAL A 46 -16.46 -2.86 4.69
CA VAL A 46 -15.96 -1.48 4.60
C VAL A 46 -15.11 -1.21 5.84
N ALA A 47 -13.94 -0.59 5.66
CA ALA A 47 -13.07 -0.23 6.78
C ALA A 47 -13.73 0.87 7.64
N GLY A 48 -13.81 0.64 8.95
CA GLY A 48 -14.28 1.64 9.90
C GLY A 48 -13.29 2.80 10.06
N ILE A 49 -13.80 4.00 10.32
CA ILE A 49 -13.00 5.21 10.52
C ILE A 49 -13.06 5.56 12.01
N SER A 50 -11.94 5.42 12.72
CA SER A 50 -11.87 5.59 14.18
C SER A 50 -11.16 6.87 14.64
N SER A 51 -10.57 7.62 13.71
CA SER A 51 -9.84 8.86 13.98
C SER A 51 -9.89 9.81 12.78
N PRO A 52 -9.46 11.08 12.93
CA PRO A 52 -9.19 11.95 11.79
C PRO A 52 -8.25 11.29 10.77
N LEU A 53 -8.49 11.52 9.48
CA LEU A 53 -7.72 10.89 8.39
C LEU A 53 -6.28 11.41 8.29
N ASN A 54 -6.02 12.60 8.83
CA ASN A 54 -4.71 13.23 8.92
C ASN A 54 -4.04 13.02 10.28
N ALA A 55 -4.55 12.11 11.12
CA ALA A 55 -3.93 11.81 12.39
C ALA A 55 -2.49 11.31 12.17
N ALA A 56 -1.54 12.03 12.76
CA ALA A 56 -0.13 11.65 12.76
C ALA A 56 0.24 11.13 14.15
N HIS A 57 0.87 9.97 14.19
CA HIS A 57 1.32 9.34 15.43
C HIS A 57 2.85 9.31 15.45
N PRO A 58 3.47 9.51 16.63
CA PRO A 58 4.91 9.34 16.75
C PRO A 58 5.30 7.91 16.35
N LEU A 59 6.41 7.78 15.65
CA LEU A 59 6.98 6.47 15.35
C LEU A 59 7.36 5.78 16.67
N PRO A 60 7.10 4.47 16.80
CA PRO A 60 7.64 3.71 17.93
C PRO A 60 9.17 3.74 17.89
N GLU A 61 9.81 3.46 19.04
CA GLU A 61 11.25 3.33 19.10
C GLU A 61 11.73 2.26 18.11
N ARG A 62 12.69 2.63 17.25
CA ARG A 62 13.23 1.71 16.26
C ARG A 62 14.01 0.58 16.95
N PRO A 63 13.68 -0.70 16.71
CA PRO A 63 14.48 -1.81 17.21
C PRO A 63 15.92 -1.72 16.69
N ARG A 64 16.90 -1.91 17.58
CA ARG A 64 18.34 -1.94 17.20
C ARG A 64 18.66 -3.07 16.23
N SER A 65 17.91 -4.17 16.30
CA SER A 65 18.01 -5.29 15.38
C SER A 65 16.63 -5.82 15.06
N TYR A 66 16.36 -6.08 13.78
CA TYR A 66 15.10 -6.67 13.33
C TYR A 66 15.34 -7.42 12.02
N THR A 67 14.48 -8.37 11.70
CA THR A 67 14.50 -9.07 10.42
C THR A 67 13.23 -8.74 9.66
N ALA A 68 13.35 -8.18 8.47
CA ALA A 68 12.26 -8.03 7.54
C ALA A 68 12.17 -9.32 6.70
N VAL A 69 11.00 -9.96 6.73
CA VAL A 69 10.74 -11.17 5.95
C VAL A 69 9.65 -10.85 4.93
N SER A 70 9.86 -11.28 3.69
CA SER A 70 8.89 -11.16 2.61
C SER A 70 8.83 -12.47 1.84
N SER A 71 7.64 -12.81 1.36
CA SER A 71 7.46 -13.83 0.34
C SER A 71 6.59 -13.24 -0.76
N ASP A 72 7.00 -13.45 -2.00
CA ASP A 72 6.25 -13.05 -3.18
C ASP A 72 6.27 -14.20 -4.19
N GLY A 73 5.23 -14.28 -5.00
CA GLY A 73 5.09 -15.34 -5.97
C GLY A 73 4.35 -14.87 -7.21
N SER A 74 4.60 -15.58 -8.30
CA SER A 74 3.88 -15.37 -9.56
C SER A 74 3.36 -16.70 -10.08
N GLN A 75 2.33 -16.64 -10.91
CA GLN A 75 1.74 -17.84 -11.49
C GLN A 75 1.34 -17.61 -12.95
N ILE A 76 1.51 -18.65 -13.74
CA ILE A 76 0.95 -18.78 -15.09
C ILE A 76 -0.09 -19.89 -15.02
N PHE A 77 -1.34 -19.52 -15.24
CA PHE A 77 -2.46 -20.45 -15.24
C PHE A 77 -2.43 -21.34 -16.50
N PRO A 78 -2.97 -22.57 -16.41
CA PRO A 78 -3.11 -23.41 -17.59
C PRO A 78 -4.06 -22.78 -18.61
N ASP A 79 -3.71 -22.89 -19.89
CA ASP A 79 -4.64 -22.56 -20.97
C ASP A 79 -5.70 -23.65 -21.09
N ARG A 80 -6.97 -23.23 -21.15
CA ARG A 80 -8.13 -24.12 -21.24
C ARG A 80 -8.28 -24.75 -22.64
N HIS A 81 -7.57 -24.22 -23.63
CA HIS A 81 -7.62 -24.64 -25.03
C HIS A 81 -6.43 -25.50 -25.46
N GLU A 82 -5.43 -25.67 -24.59
CA GLU A 82 -4.26 -26.48 -24.86
C GLU A 82 -4.49 -27.96 -24.47
N ALA A 83 -3.85 -28.88 -25.19
CA ALA A 83 -4.02 -30.31 -25.00
C ALA A 83 -3.39 -30.84 -23.69
N LEU A 84 -2.41 -30.11 -23.13
CA LEU A 84 -1.72 -30.46 -21.88
C LEU A 84 -1.92 -29.34 -20.84
N PRO A 85 -2.40 -29.66 -19.64
CA PRO A 85 -2.62 -28.67 -18.58
C PRO A 85 -1.29 -28.36 -17.87
N CYS A 86 -0.40 -27.63 -18.55
CA CYS A 86 0.83 -27.13 -17.96
C CYS A 86 0.56 -25.80 -17.23
N TYR A 87 1.18 -25.62 -16.08
CA TYR A 87 1.13 -24.38 -15.30
C TYR A 87 2.49 -24.12 -14.65
N LEU A 88 2.73 -22.86 -14.27
CA LEU A 88 3.95 -22.47 -13.58
C LEU A 88 3.60 -21.72 -12.31
N ILE A 89 4.25 -22.07 -11.22
CA ILE A 89 4.21 -21.34 -9.96
C ILE A 89 5.65 -21.00 -9.61
N ASN A 90 5.92 -19.72 -9.39
CA ASN A 90 7.17 -19.24 -8.84
C ASN A 90 6.89 -18.71 -7.43
N VAL A 91 7.67 -19.16 -6.45
CA VAL A 91 7.56 -18.71 -5.06
C VAL A 91 8.95 -18.30 -4.61
N SER A 92 9.07 -17.09 -4.08
CA SER A 92 10.32 -16.58 -3.53
C SER A 92 10.13 -16.21 -2.06
N SER A 93 11.23 -16.30 -1.31
CA SER A 93 11.30 -15.87 0.08
C SER A 93 12.58 -15.08 0.31
N ILE A 94 12.46 -13.96 1.01
CA ILE A 94 13.57 -13.07 1.34
C ILE A 94 13.53 -12.78 2.84
N ALA A 95 14.70 -12.92 3.49
CA ALA A 95 14.91 -12.47 4.86
C ALA A 95 16.10 -11.50 4.91
N LEU A 96 15.81 -10.27 5.34
CA LEU A 96 16.80 -9.20 5.52
C LEU A 96 16.95 -8.90 7.00
N THR A 97 18.09 -9.27 7.57
CA THR A 97 18.44 -8.96 8.96
C THR A 97 19.17 -7.62 9.02
N TYR A 98 18.64 -6.68 9.79
CA TYR A 98 19.24 -5.39 10.10
C TYR A 98 19.77 -5.37 11.55
N GLY A 99 20.87 -4.66 11.79
CA GLY A 99 21.53 -4.56 13.10
C GLY A 99 22.96 -5.06 13.06
N ASP A 100 23.50 -5.47 14.21
CA ASP A 100 24.91 -5.85 14.36
C ASP A 100 25.26 -7.14 13.58
N ASN A 101 24.28 -8.03 13.39
CA ASN A 101 24.41 -9.26 12.60
C ASN A 101 23.69 -9.11 11.25
N ALA A 102 23.98 -8.03 10.53
CA ALA A 102 23.34 -7.74 9.25
C ALA A 102 23.60 -8.86 8.22
N GLY A 103 22.56 -9.20 7.45
CA GLY A 103 22.66 -10.27 6.46
C GLY A 103 21.41 -10.39 5.60
N ALA A 104 21.57 -11.06 4.47
CA ALA A 104 20.49 -11.33 3.53
C ALA A 104 20.45 -12.83 3.19
N LYS A 105 19.26 -13.42 3.22
CA LYS A 105 18.98 -14.77 2.72
C LYS A 105 17.86 -14.67 1.69
N LEU A 106 18.09 -15.27 0.54
CA LEU A 106 17.14 -15.32 -0.57
C LEU A 106 16.97 -16.78 -0.97
N ASP A 107 15.72 -17.18 -1.19
CA ASP A 107 15.30 -18.51 -1.60
C ASP A 107 14.23 -18.39 -2.69
N SER A 108 14.20 -19.31 -3.66
CA SER A 108 13.34 -19.26 -4.86
C SER A 108 13.03 -20.63 -5.43
#